data_AF-A0A530H2U9-F1
#
_entry.id   AF-A0A530H2U9-F1
#
_cell.length_a   1.000
_cell.length_b   1.000
_cell.length_c   1.000
_cell.angle_alpha   90.00
_cell.angle_beta   90.00
_cell.angle_gamma   90.00
#
_symmetry.space_group_name_H-M   'P 1'
#
loop_
_entity.id
_entity.type
_entity.pdbx_description
1 polymer ?
#
loop_
_entity_poly.entity_id
_entity_poly.type
_entity_poly.pdbx_seq_one_letter_code
_entity_poly.pdbx_strand_id
1 'polypeptide(L)'
;MAGGVLGDPQSWQQVLALVLAATVVMGSPGPATISVTAVGAAFGLSPSLSYTAGVVLGTMAVLLAVAAGILGLLTSVPGVAPVLAILSAAYILYLAFKIATAPPLAERGST
;
A
#
# COMPACT_ATOMS: atom_id res chain seq x y z
N MET A 1 -30.87 0.71 -11.10
CA MET A 1 -30.41 -0.69 -11.30
C MET A 1 -29.41 -1.10 -10.21
N ALA A 2 -29.77 -0.94 -8.92
CA ALA A 2 -28.86 -1.19 -7.78
C ALA A 2 -29.51 -2.12 -6.72
N GLY A 3 -30.46 -2.96 -7.13
CA GLY A 3 -31.22 -3.84 -6.22
C GLY A 3 -30.81 -5.32 -6.24
N GLY A 4 -29.86 -5.72 -7.11
CA GLY A 4 -29.49 -7.13 -7.31
C GLY A 4 -28.18 -7.56 -6.67
N VAL A 5 -27.25 -6.64 -6.40
CA VAL A 5 -25.89 -7.00 -5.94
C VAL A 5 -25.89 -7.63 -4.54
N LEU A 6 -26.86 -7.32 -3.68
CA LEU A 6 -26.94 -7.88 -2.31
C LEU A 6 -27.72 -9.21 -2.23
N GLY A 7 -28.31 -9.68 -3.33
CA GLY A 7 -29.15 -10.88 -3.36
C GLY A 7 -28.41 -12.16 -3.80
N ASP A 8 -27.28 -12.03 -4.48
CA ASP A 8 -26.52 -13.16 -5.00
C ASP A 8 -25.58 -13.75 -3.93
N PRO A 9 -25.56 -15.09 -3.70
CA PRO A 9 -24.66 -15.73 -2.74
C PRO A 9 -23.17 -15.38 -2.93
N GLN A 10 -22.79 -15.02 -4.17
CA GLN A 10 -21.42 -14.69 -4.54
C GLN A 10 -20.96 -13.31 -4.05
N SER A 11 -21.85 -12.32 -3.93
CA SER A 11 -21.47 -10.98 -3.43
C SER A 11 -21.14 -11.00 -1.95
N TRP A 12 -21.88 -11.82 -1.17
CA TRP A 12 -21.59 -12.02 0.25
C TRP A 12 -20.19 -12.63 0.46
N GLN A 13 -19.78 -13.56 -0.41
CA GLN A 13 -18.44 -14.13 -0.39
C GLN A 13 -17.37 -13.07 -0.70
N GLN A 14 -17.62 -12.17 -1.66
CA GLN A 14 -16.69 -11.08 -1.99
C GLN A 14 -16.54 -10.09 -0.84
N VAL A 15 -17.64 -9.69 -0.19
CA VAL A 15 -17.62 -8.81 0.97
C VAL A 15 -16.89 -9.47 2.13
N LEU A 16 -17.17 -10.75 2.41
CA LEU A 16 -16.45 -11.51 3.43
C LEU A 16 -14.95 -11.62 3.13
N ALA A 17 -14.56 -11.92 1.88
CA ALA A 17 -13.17 -11.98 1.47
C ALA A 17 -12.47 -10.62 1.62
N LEU A 18 -13.13 -9.52 1.24
CA LEU A 18 -12.63 -8.17 1.41
C LEU A 18 -12.43 -7.83 2.89
N VAL A 19 -13.42 -8.13 3.74
CA VAL A 19 -13.36 -7.87 5.19
C VAL A 19 -12.24 -8.67 5.85
N LEU A 20 -12.10 -9.96 5.53
CA LEU A 20 -11.03 -10.80 6.06
C LEU A 20 -9.65 -10.31 5.62
N ALA A 21 -9.47 -10.03 4.33
CA ALA A 21 -8.22 -9.49 3.81
C ALA A 21 -7.87 -8.14 4.44
N ALA A 22 -8.84 -7.23 4.53
CA ALA A 22 -8.66 -5.93 5.18
C ALA A 22 -8.30 -6.08 6.66
N THR A 23 -8.93 -7.01 7.38
CA THR A 23 -8.63 -7.27 8.80
C THR A 23 -7.21 -7.77 8.99
N VAL A 24 -6.73 -8.69 8.15
CA VAL A 24 -5.34 -9.18 8.21
C VAL A 24 -4.35 -8.07 7.89
N VAL A 25 -4.61 -7.29 6.84
CA VAL A 25 -3.75 -6.18 6.42
C VAL A 25 -3.70 -5.07 7.48
N MET A 26 -4.83 -4.72 8.08
CA MET A 26 -4.95 -3.65 9.07
C MET A 26 -4.45 -4.07 10.46
N GLY A 27 -4.61 -5.36 10.80
CA GLY A 27 -4.07 -5.95 12.03
C GLY A 27 -2.54 -6.11 12.01
N SER A 28 -1.93 -6.22 10.83
CA SER A 28 -0.48 -6.07 10.70
C SER A 28 -0.11 -4.58 10.82
N PRO A 29 0.75 -4.15 11.76
CA PRO A 29 1.28 -2.79 11.75
C PRO A 29 2.07 -2.62 10.45
N GLY A 30 1.39 -2.07 9.44
CA GLY A 30 1.90 -2.03 8.08
C GLY A 30 3.10 -1.09 7.95
N PRO A 31 3.87 -1.19 6.86
CA PRO A 31 5.00 -0.30 6.59
C PRO A 31 4.61 1.18 6.61
N ALA A 32 3.38 1.50 6.18
CA ALA A 32 2.85 2.86 6.17
C ALA A 32 2.69 3.41 7.60
N THR A 33 2.07 2.65 8.50
CA THR A 33 1.86 3.06 9.90
C THR A 33 3.17 3.18 10.66
N ILE A 34 4.09 2.23 10.44
CA ILE A 34 5.44 2.28 11.03
C ILE A 34 6.23 3.48 10.49
N SER A 35 6.13 3.75 9.18
CA SER A 35 6.82 4.87 8.54
C SER A 35 6.31 6.23 9.04
N VAL A 36 4.99 6.44 9.14
CA VAL A 36 4.41 7.67 9.69
C VAL A 36 4.82 7.86 11.15
N THR A 37 4.81 6.79 11.95
CA THR A 37 5.22 6.83 13.36
C THR A 37 6.71 7.18 13.49
N ALA A 38 7.58 6.57 12.68
CA ALA A 38 9.01 6.86 12.67
C ALA A 38 9.31 8.29 12.19
N VAL A 39 8.63 8.77 11.14
CA VAL A 39 8.79 10.15 10.63
C VAL A 39 8.25 11.16 11.64
N GLY A 40 7.13 10.87 12.31
CA GLY A 40 6.58 11.69 13.38
C GLY A 40 7.50 11.78 14.60
N ALA A 41 8.17 10.68 14.96
CA ALA A 41 9.15 10.65 16.04
C ALA A 41 10.49 11.32 15.67
N ALA A 42 10.93 11.22 14.40
CA ALA A 42 12.23 11.73 13.96
C ALA A 42 12.22 13.20 13.52
N PHE A 43 11.12 13.71 12.96
CA PHE A 43 11.03 15.05 12.36
C PHE A 43 9.96 15.96 13.00
N GLY A 44 9.22 15.48 14.00
CA GLY A 44 8.17 16.23 14.68
C GLY A 44 6.84 16.32 13.92
N LEU A 45 5.85 16.97 14.53
CA LEU A 45 4.45 16.92 14.07
C LEU A 45 4.21 17.68 12.74
N SER A 46 4.92 18.77 12.49
CA SER A 46 4.65 19.64 11.33
C SER A 46 5.07 19.00 9.98
N PRO A 47 6.28 18.42 9.82
CA PRO A 47 6.65 17.71 8.58
C PRO A 47 5.87 16.39 8.41
N SER A 48 5.53 15.72 9.51
CA SER A 48 4.73 14.49 9.52
C SER A 48 3.33 14.69 8.93
N LEU A 49 2.71 15.85 9.17
CA LEU A 49 1.41 16.19 8.60
C LEU A 49 1.46 16.30 7.07
N SER A 50 2.51 16.92 6.51
CA SER A 50 2.70 17.00 5.05
C SER A 50 2.96 15.62 4.43
N TYR A 51 3.75 14.77 5.11
CA TYR A 51 3.98 13.39 4.68
C TYR A 51 2.68 12.58 4.68
N THR A 52 1.92 12.66 5.76
CA THR A 52 0.64 11.96 5.92
C THR A 52 -0.38 12.45 4.90
N ALA A 53 -0.48 13.76 4.66
CA ALA A 53 -1.34 14.34 3.64
C ALA A 53 -0.97 13.85 2.23
N GLY A 54 0.33 13.76 1.92
CA GLY A 54 0.82 13.18 0.66
C GLY A 54 0.41 11.71 0.50
N VAL A 55 0.55 10.90 1.56
CA VAL A 55 0.13 9.49 1.55
C VAL A 55 -1.38 9.35 1.34
N VAL A 56 -2.19 10.18 2.00
CA VAL A 56 -3.66 10.18 1.86
C VAL A 56 -4.06 10.58 0.44
N LEU A 57 -3.50 11.67 -0.10
CA LEU A 57 -3.80 12.12 -1.46
C LEU A 57 -3.34 11.10 -2.51
N GLY A 58 -2.17 10.48 -2.33
CA GLY A 58 -1.70 9.40 -3.20
C GLY A 58 -2.62 8.19 -3.17
N THR A 59 -3.08 7.78 -1.98
CA THR A 59 -4.03 6.67 -1.82
C THR A 59 -5.36 6.98 -2.50
N MET A 60 -5.90 8.19 -2.30
CA MET A 60 -7.12 8.66 -2.98
C MET A 60 -6.97 8.61 -4.50
N ALA A 61 -5.84 9.09 -5.04
CA ALA A 61 -5.57 9.08 -6.47
C ALA A 61 -5.52 7.65 -7.03
N VAL A 62 -4.85 6.71 -6.34
CA VAL A 62 -4.81 5.30 -6.74
C VAL A 62 -6.21 4.68 -6.70
N LEU A 63 -6.99 4.93 -5.66
CA LEU A 63 -8.36 4.41 -5.56
C LEU A 63 -9.25 4.94 -6.68
N LEU A 64 -9.14 6.22 -7.02
CA LEU A 64 -9.85 6.82 -8.16
C LEU A 64 -9.42 6.19 -9.48
N ALA A 65 -8.12 5.99 -9.68
CA ALA A 65 -7.57 5.32 -10.86
C ALA A 65 -8.09 3.88 -11.01
N VAL A 66 -8.12 3.13 -9.90
CA VAL A 66 -8.66 1.77 -9.86
C VAL A 66 -10.16 1.76 -10.13
N ALA A 67 -10.92 2.66 -9.50
CA ALA A 67 -12.37 2.81 -9.71
C ALA A 67 -12.71 3.22 -11.15
N ALA A 68 -11.84 3.99 -11.80
CA ALA A 68 -11.96 4.34 -13.22
C ALA A 68 -11.71 3.15 -14.17
N GLY A 69 -11.31 1.98 -13.66
CA GLY A 69 -11.17 0.75 -14.44
C GLY A 69 -9.78 0.48 -14.98
N ILE A 70 -8.73 1.16 -14.48
CA ILE A 70 -7.34 0.90 -14.89
C ILE A 70 -6.94 -0.56 -14.66
N LEU A 71 -7.44 -1.22 -13.61
CA LEU A 71 -7.21 -2.64 -13.40
C LEU A 71 -7.75 -3.51 -14.54
N GLY A 72 -8.92 -3.16 -15.10
CA GLY A 72 -9.50 -3.87 -16.24
C GLY A 72 -8.68 -3.69 -17.51
N LEU A 73 -8.15 -2.49 -17.76
CA LEU A 73 -7.23 -2.24 -18.88
C LEU A 73 -5.93 -3.02 -18.72
N LEU A 74 -5.43 -3.13 -17.49
CA LEU A 74 -4.19 -3.84 -17.18
C LEU A 74 -4.33 -5.36 -17.35
N THR A 75 -5.49 -5.94 -17.05
CA THR A 75 -5.78 -7.36 -17.27
C THR A 75 -6.19 -7.69 -18.70
N SER A 76 -6.55 -6.69 -19.51
CA SER A 76 -6.90 -6.86 -20.94
C SER A 76 -5.68 -7.27 -21.78
N VAL A 77 -4.47 -6.92 -21.35
CA VAL A 77 -3.23 -7.27 -22.06
C VAL A 77 -2.58 -8.47 -21.39
N PRO A 78 -2.56 -9.65 -22.06
CA PRO A 78 -1.91 -10.84 -21.49
C PRO A 78 -0.40 -10.57 -21.35
N GLY A 79 0.12 -10.79 -20.14
CA GLY A 79 1.55 -10.66 -19.84
C GLY A 79 1.95 -9.42 -19.01
N VAL A 80 1.11 -8.39 -18.91
CA VAL A 80 1.47 -7.18 -18.14
C VAL A 80 1.49 -7.45 -16.63
N ALA A 81 0.48 -8.14 -16.10
CA ALA A 81 0.41 -8.52 -14.69
C ALA A 81 1.64 -9.33 -14.20
N PRO A 82 2.07 -10.42 -14.88
CA PRO A 82 3.25 -11.17 -14.44
C PRO A 82 4.55 -10.38 -14.59
N VAL A 83 4.70 -9.54 -15.62
CA VAL A 83 5.89 -8.68 -15.75
C VAL A 83 5.98 -7.67 -14.60
N LEU A 84 4.86 -7.01 -14.26
CA LEU A 84 4.80 -6.11 -13.11
C LEU A 84 5.09 -6.83 -11.80
N ALA A 85 4.59 -8.06 -11.63
CA ALA A 85 4.87 -8.86 -10.44
C ALA A 85 6.37 -9.17 -10.32
N ILE A 86 7.03 -9.58 -11.41
CA ILE A 86 8.47 -9.85 -11.45
C ILE A 86 9.26 -8.58 -11.15
N LEU A 87 8.92 -7.45 -11.78
CA LEU A 87 9.58 -6.16 -11.54
C LEU A 87 9.43 -5.71 -10.09
N SER A 88 8.23 -5.87 -9.52
CA SER A 88 7.94 -5.52 -8.12
C SER A 88 8.74 -6.39 -7.16
N ALA A 89 8.78 -7.71 -7.39
CA ALA A 89 9.56 -8.63 -6.59
C ALA A 89 11.06 -8.33 -6.66
N ALA A 90 11.58 -8.07 -7.87
CA ALA A 90 12.97 -7.67 -8.07
C ALA A 90 13.30 -6.37 -7.33
N TYR A 91 12.40 -5.38 -7.37
CA TYR A 91 12.59 -4.12 -6.67
C TYR A 91 12.58 -4.27 -5.14
N ILE A 92 11.69 -5.10 -4.59
CA ILE A 92 11.67 -5.40 -3.16
C ILE A 92 12.96 -6.13 -2.74
N LEU A 93 13.43 -7.11 -3.53
CA LEU A 93 14.70 -7.79 -3.28
C LEU A 93 15.88 -6.80 -3.31
N TYR A 94 15.87 -5.88 -4.27
CA TYR A 94 16.87 -4.81 -4.36
C TYR A 94 16.84 -3.91 -3.11
N LEU A 95 15.66 -3.47 -2.66
CA LEU A 95 15.53 -2.67 -1.44
C LEU A 95 15.99 -3.45 -0.21
N ALA A 96 15.62 -4.72 -0.09
CA ALA A 96 16.04 -5.57 1.01
C ALA A 96 17.57 -5.69 1.08
N PHE A 97 18.22 -5.94 -0.07
CA PHE A 97 19.69 -5.98 -0.15
C PHE A 97 20.31 -4.64 0.24
N LYS A 98 19.74 -3.52 -0.24
CA LYS A 98 20.21 -2.18 0.08
C LYS A 98 20.08 -1.85 1.57
N ILE A 99 18.98 -2.25 2.23
CA ILE A 99 18.76 -2.04 3.67
C ILE A 99 19.74 -2.91 4.48
N ALA A 100 19.94 -4.17 4.08
CA ALA A 100 20.87 -5.08 4.74
C ALA A 100 22.34 -4.61 4.64
N THR A 101 22.69 -3.89 3.56
CA THR A 101 24.04 -3.36 3.32
C THR A 101 24.20 -1.90 3.77
N ALA A 102 23.15 -1.29 4.35
CA ALA A 102 23.22 0.08 4.83
C ALA A 102 24.09 0.16 6.11
N PRO A 103 25.00 1.15 6.24
CA PRO A 103 25.76 1.35 7.47
C PRO A 103 24.84 1.58 8.68
N PRO A 104 25.19 1.09 9.88
CA PRO A 104 24.42 1.36 11.09
C PRO A 104 24.30 2.87 11.30
N LEU A 105 23.12 3.35 11.70
CA LEU A 105 22.93 4.71 12.18
C LEU A 105 23.65 4.87 13.53
N ALA A 106 24.98 4.89 13.53
CA ALA A 106 25.78 5.35 14.64
C ALA A 106 26.02 6.87 14.49
N GLU A 107 25.83 7.61 15.58
CA GLU A 107 26.13 9.04 15.75
C GLU A 107 25.28 10.05 14.96
N ARG A 108 24.03 10.24 15.36
CA ARG A 108 23.37 11.55 15.21
C ARG A 108 22.60 11.95 16.47
N GLY A 109 23.29 11.86 17.61
CA GLY A 109 22.78 12.18 18.94
C GLY A 109 23.88 12.77 19.83
N SER A 110 24.59 13.78 19.33
CA SER A 110 25.49 14.62 20.13
C SER A 110 25.63 15.98 19.48
N THR A 111 24.68 16.88 19.77
CA THR A 111 24.87 18.31 20.05
C THR A 111 23.56 18.92 20.49
#